data_AF-A0A953D305-F1
#
_entry.id   AF-A0A953D305-F1
#
_cell.length_a   1.000
_cell.length_b   1.000
_cell.length_c   1.000
_cell.angle_alpha   90.00
_cell.angle_beta   90.00
_cell.angle_gamma   90.00
#
_symmetry.space_group_name_H-M   'P 1'
#
loop_
_entity.id
_entity.type
_entity.pdbx_description
1 polymer ?
#
loop_
_entity_poly.entity_id
_entity_poly.type
_entity_poly.pdbx_seq_one_letter_code
_entity_poly.pdbx_strand_id
1 'polypeptide(L)' 'MATCQRLARLGLFVGPSAGAYVHVALQIARRGDLRTIATVLSDAGERYLSLGIWPLP' A
#
# COMPACT_ATOMS: atom_id res chain seq x y z
N MET A 1 6.17 -4.96 6.50
CA MET A 1 5.37 -5.28 5.29
C MET A 1 3.87 -5.35 5.60
N ALA A 2 3.26 -4.24 6.06
CA ALA A 2 1.88 -4.25 6.55
C ALA A 2 0.90 -3.44 5.69
N THR A 3 1.37 -2.40 4.99
CA THR A 3 0.46 -1.44 4.34
C THR A 3 -0.25 -2.02 3.14
N CYS A 4 0.42 -2.76 2.24
CA CYS A 4 -0.26 -3.42 1.11
C CYS A 4 -1.27 -4.49 1.59
N GLN A 5 -0.95 -5.24 2.64
CA GLN A 5 -1.91 -6.17 3.28
C GLN A 5 -3.12 -5.42 3.88
N ARG A 6 -2.89 -4.26 4.52
CA ARG A 6 -3.97 -3.41 5.04
C ARG A 6 -4.83 -2.83 3.92
N LEU A 7 -4.22 -2.40 2.83
CA LEU A 7 -4.92 -1.93 1.63
C LEU A 7 -5.76 -3.05 1.02
N ALA A 8 -5.26 -4.28 0.96
CA ALA A 8 -6.02 -5.44 0.49
C ALA A 8 -7.30 -5.67 1.31
N ARG A 9 -7.23 -5.51 2.65
CA ARG A 9 -8.41 -5.57 3.53
C ARG A 9 -9.43 -4.44 3.31
N LEU A 10 -9.02 -3.35 2.66
CA LEU A 10 -9.88 -2.23 2.25
C LEU A 10 -10.36 -2.36 0.79
N GLY A 11 -10.06 -3.47 0.12
CA GLY A 11 -10.44 -3.71 -1.29
C GLY A 11 -9.41 -3.23 -2.33
N LEU A 12 -8.23 -2.76 -1.90
CA LEU A 12 -7.15 -2.33 -2.78
C LEU A 12 -6.02 -3.37 -2.77
N PHE A 13 -6.13 -4.38 -3.61
CA PHE A 13 -5.12 -5.43 -3.75
C PHE A 13 -3.96 -4.97 -4.65
N VAL A 14 -2.89 -4.46 -4.03
CA VAL A 14 -1.77 -3.80 -4.72
C VAL A 14 -0.41 -4.40 -4.40
N GLY A 15 0.56 -4.15 -5.28
CA GLY A 15 1.95 -4.55 -5.08
C GLY A 15 2.65 -3.89 -3.88
N PRO A 16 3.84 -4.41 -3.50
CA PRO A 16 4.59 -3.93 -2.35
C PRO A 16 5.05 -2.47 -2.50
N SER A 17 5.44 -2.04 -3.70
CA SER A 17 5.86 -0.65 -3.97
C SER A 17 4.73 0.34 -3.73
N ALA A 18 3.52 0.04 -4.24
CA ALA A 18 2.32 0.83 -3.97
C ALA A 18 2.02 0.93 -2.47
N GLY A 19 2.16 -0.19 -1.74
CA GLY A 19 2.07 -0.21 -0.28
C GLY A 19 3.10 0.68 0.41
N ALA A 20 4.35 0.73 -0.10
CA ALA A 20 5.40 1.60 0.42
C ALA A 20 5.09 3.09 0.18
N TYR A 21 4.57 3.43 -1.00
CA TYR A 21 4.18 4.80 -1.31
C TYR A 21 3.07 5.30 -0.38
N VAL A 22 2.01 4.51 -0.21
CA VAL A 22 0.93 4.84 0.75
C VAL A 22 1.46 4.91 2.18
N HIS A 23 2.39 4.02 2.57
CA HIS A 23 3.00 4.07 3.88
C HIS A 23 3.65 5.43 4.15
N VAL A 24 4.48 5.90 3.22
CA VAL A 24 5.17 7.20 3.34
C VAL A 24 4.18 8.36 3.24
N ALA A 25 3.20 8.29 2.34
CA ALA A 25 2.16 9.31 2.21
C ALA A 25 1.40 9.52 3.53
N LEU A 26 1.08 8.44 4.26
CA LEU A 26 0.45 8.53 5.58
C LEU A 26 1.38 9.15 6.63
N GLN A 27 2.69 8.90 6.57
CA GLN A 27 3.64 9.57 7.48
C GLN A 27 3.72 11.08 7.18
N ILE A 28 3.73 11.47 5.91
CA ILE A 28 3.73 12.87 5.49
C ILE A 28 2.41 13.54 5.93
N ALA A 29 1.26 12.90 5.72
CA ALA A 29 -0.05 13.40 6.13
C ALA A 29 -0.12 13.73 7.62
N ARG A 30 0.52 12.90 8.48
CA ARG A 30 0.56 13.12 9.93
C ARG A 30 1.35 14.34 10.36
N ARG A 31 2.25 14.86 9.52
CA ARG A 31 2.98 16.10 9.82
C ARG A 31 2.06 17.33 9.76
N GLY A 32 0.98 17.25 8.98
CA GLY A 32 -0.04 18.30 8.89
C GLY A 32 0.32 19.46 7.95
N ASP A 33 1.51 19.48 7.34
CA ASP A 33 1.99 20.57 6.50
C ASP A 33 1.31 20.63 5.11
N LEU A 34 0.69 19.54 4.67
CA LEU A 34 0.06 19.42 3.35
C LEU A 34 -1.44 19.18 3.48
N ARG A 35 -2.23 19.94 2.72
CA ARG A 35 -3.70 19.75 2.62
C ARG A 35 -4.12 18.54 1.79
N THR A 36 -3.34 18.19 0.77
CA THR A 36 -3.68 17.11 -0.16
C THR A 36 -2.41 16.39 -0.59
N ILE A 37 -2.47 15.06 -0.59
CA ILE A 37 -1.37 14.19 -1.00
C ILE A 37 -1.92 13.21 -2.03
N ALA A 38 -1.28 13.15 -3.18
CA ALA A 38 -1.55 12.16 -4.22
C ALA A 38 -0.39 11.17 -4.32
N THR A 39 -0.69 9.90 -4.57
CA THR A 39 0.33 8.88 -4.81
C THR A 39 -0.18 7.83 -5.80
N VAL A 40 0.73 7.05 -6.37
CA VAL A 40 0.44 6.07 -7.43
C VAL A 40 0.30 4.67 -6.83
N LEU A 41 -0.62 3.86 -7.36
CA LEU A 41 -0.68 2.42 -7.11
C LEU A 41 -0.18 1.71 -8.37
N SER A 42 1.13 1.41 -8.42
CA SER A 42 1.84 1.05 -9.65
C SER A 42 1.33 -0.22 -10.33
N ASP A 43 0.93 -1.22 -9.55
CA ASP A 43 0.40 -2.48 -10.01
C ASP A 43 -0.45 -3.17 -8.94
N ALA A 44 -1.16 -4.21 -9.38
CA ALA A 44 -2.02 -5.02 -8.54
C ALA A 44 -1.25 -6.19 -7.90
N GLY A 45 -1.77 -6.67 -6.77
CA GLY A 45 -1.08 -7.62 -5.88
C GLY A 45 -0.88 -9.02 -6.45
N GLU A 46 -1.67 -9.43 -7.45
CA GLU A 46 -1.69 -10.80 -7.98
C GLU A 46 -0.36 -11.23 -8.58
N ARG A 47 0.42 -10.27 -9.08
CA ARG A 47 1.76 -10.47 -9.65
C ARG A 47 2.77 -11.00 -8.64
N TYR A 48 2.45 -10.90 -7.35
CA TYR A 48 3.36 -11.20 -6.25
C TYR A 48 2.88 -12.36 -5.37
N LEU A 49 1.83 -13.09 -5.75
CA LEU A 49 1.28 -14.20 -4.95
C LEU A 49 2.32 -15.28 -4.63
N SER A 50 3.25 -15.54 -5.56
CA SER A 50 4.35 -16.49 -5.37
C SER A 50 5.39 -16.07 -4.34
N LEU A 51 5.39 -14.79 -3.90
CA LEU A 51 6.33 -14.28 -2.90
C LEU A 51 5.88 -14.55 -1.45
N GLY A 52 4.69 -15.11 -1.25
CA GLY A 52 4.18 -15.43 0.10
C GLY A 52 3.96 -14.20 0.99
N ILE A 53 3.85 -13.00 0.40
CA ILE A 53 3.68 -11.75 1.15
C ILE A 53 2.25 -11.52 1.64
N TRP A 54 1.28 -12.34 1.23
CA TRP A 54 -0.06 -12.37 1.81
C TRP A 54 -0.24 -13.64 2.63
N PRO A 55 -0.79 -13.53 3.86
CA PRO A 55 -1.20 -14.72 4.58
C PRO A 55 -2.26 -15.44 3.77
N LEU A 56 -2.05 -16.74 3.56
CA LEU A 56 -3.11 -17.64 3.12
C LEU A 56 -4.22 -17.66 4.19
N PRO A 57 -5.49 -17.81 3.80
CA PRO A 57 -6.59 -17.93 4.74
C PRO A 57 -6.38 -19.05 5.77
#